data_AF-A0AA38LAI6-F1
#
_entry.id   AF-A0AA38LAI6-F1
#
_cell.length_a   1.000
_cell.length_b   1.000
_cell.length_c   1.000
_cell.angle_alpha   90.00
_cell.angle_beta   90.00
_cell.angle_gamma   90.00
#
_symmetry.space_group_name_H-M   'P 1'
#
loop_
_entity.id
_entity.type
_entity.pdbx_description
1 polymer ?
#
loop_
_entity_poly.entity_id
_entity_poly.type
_entity_poly.pdbx_seq_one_letter_code
_entity_poly.pdbx_strand_id
1 'polypeptide(L)'
;CPPMNPIPPPSSTPPPPHTAPTPPLPKRKHDDVGSSKKRKSLKTRIPTSQRVLRSHKELELAESLLHISMLVEKPKEEDLLEKVDRLEKEIQELKGALKNMEKAKGKRILQGEKEEG
;
A
#
# COMPACT_ATOMS: atom_id res chain seq x y z
N CYS A 1 -41.53 -37.82 8.07
CA CYS A 1 -41.86 -37.25 9.39
C CYS A 1 -40.56 -36.98 10.14
N PRO A 2 -40.30 -35.76 10.64
CA PRO A 2 -39.06 -35.47 11.38
C PRO A 2 -39.10 -36.10 12.79
N PRO A 3 -37.93 -36.42 13.39
CA PRO A 3 -37.87 -37.01 14.73
C PRO A 3 -38.26 -35.97 15.80
N MET A 4 -39.07 -36.40 16.77
CA MET A 4 -39.46 -35.60 17.94
C MET A 4 -38.27 -35.48 18.91
N ASN A 5 -37.91 -34.24 19.29
CA ASN A 5 -36.99 -33.99 20.39
C ASN A 5 -37.67 -34.33 21.73
N PRO A 6 -36.99 -35.05 22.65
CA PRO A 6 -37.56 -35.33 23.97
C PRO A 6 -37.62 -34.06 24.83
N ILE A 7 -38.77 -33.84 25.47
CA ILE A 7 -39.01 -32.76 26.43
C ILE A 7 -38.21 -33.06 27.71
N PRO A 8 -37.43 -32.11 28.26
CA PRO A 8 -36.73 -32.33 29.53
C PRO A 8 -37.73 -32.46 30.70
N PRO A 9 -37.46 -33.31 31.71
CA PRO A 9 -38.36 -33.48 32.84
C PRO A 9 -38.43 -32.23 33.73
N PRO A 10 -39.52 -32.03 34.49
CA PRO A 10 -39.65 -30.90 35.40
C PRO A 10 -38.62 -31.00 36.54
N SER A 11 -37.86 -29.93 36.74
CA SER A 11 -36.83 -29.83 37.78
C SER A 11 -37.45 -29.76 39.19
N SER A 12 -37.12 -30.72 40.07
CA SER A 12 -37.56 -30.79 41.46
C SER A 12 -36.59 -30.11 42.44
N THR A 13 -36.17 -28.88 42.17
CA THR A 13 -35.32 -28.11 43.10
C THR A 13 -36.19 -27.22 44.01
N PRO A 14 -36.19 -27.38 45.34
CA PRO A 14 -36.90 -26.46 46.23
C PRO A 14 -36.23 -25.07 46.23
N PRO A 15 -36.99 -23.98 46.42
CA PRO A 15 -36.42 -22.64 46.50
C PRO A 15 -35.56 -22.48 47.77
N PRO A 16 -34.48 -21.69 47.73
CA PRO A 16 -33.62 -21.47 48.88
C PRO A 16 -34.39 -20.72 49.99
N PRO A 17 -34.06 -20.98 51.28
CA PRO A 17 -34.74 -20.34 52.40
C PRO A 17 -34.43 -18.84 52.47
N HIS A 18 -35.49 -18.05 52.67
CA HIS A 18 -35.43 -16.62 52.94
C HIS A 18 -34.77 -16.36 54.30
N THR A 19 -33.80 -15.42 54.39
CA THR A 19 -33.76 -14.34 55.40
C THR A 19 -32.46 -13.53 55.31
N ALA A 20 -32.58 -12.27 54.90
CA ALA A 20 -31.79 -11.15 55.43
C ALA A 20 -32.58 -9.84 55.22
N PRO A 21 -32.72 -8.93 56.22
CA PRO A 21 -33.46 -7.68 56.05
C PRO A 21 -32.68 -6.73 55.12
N THR A 22 -33.29 -6.30 54.02
CA THR A 22 -32.71 -5.33 53.08
C THR A 22 -32.89 -3.89 53.62
N PRO A 23 -31.86 -3.02 53.63
CA PRO A 23 -32.03 -1.62 54.02
C PRO A 23 -32.86 -0.85 52.98
N PRO A 24 -33.56 0.23 53.36
CA PRO A 24 -34.54 0.88 52.48
C PRO A 24 -33.84 1.57 51.30
N LEU A 25 -34.23 1.19 50.08
CA LEU A 25 -33.82 1.83 48.83
C LEU A 25 -34.44 3.22 48.69
N PRO A 26 -33.72 4.21 48.11
CA PRO A 26 -34.23 5.55 47.90
C PRO A 26 -35.30 5.56 46.79
N LYS A 27 -36.49 6.07 47.13
CA LYS A 27 -37.62 6.24 46.20
C LYS A 27 -37.29 7.30 45.14
N ARG A 28 -36.88 6.90 43.94
CA ARG A 28 -36.84 7.80 42.77
C ARG A 28 -38.23 7.86 42.13
N LYS A 29 -38.80 9.06 42.11
CA LYS A 29 -40.06 9.40 41.43
C LYS A 29 -39.89 9.21 39.92
N HIS A 30 -40.93 8.65 39.30
CA HIS A 30 -41.02 8.37 37.87
C HIS A 30 -41.61 9.61 37.19
N ASP A 31 -40.79 10.34 36.43
CA ASP A 31 -41.27 11.37 35.49
C ASP A 31 -41.07 10.83 34.06
N ASP A 32 -42.19 10.50 33.45
CA ASP A 32 -42.34 10.11 32.05
C ASP A 32 -42.43 11.37 31.19
N VAL A 33 -41.35 11.73 30.46
CA VAL A 33 -41.44 12.72 29.37
C VAL A 33 -40.43 12.41 28.25
N GLY A 34 -40.95 12.00 27.09
CA GLY A 34 -40.32 12.29 25.80
C GLY A 34 -39.38 11.22 25.22
N SER A 35 -39.94 10.15 24.65
CA SER A 35 -39.22 9.23 23.77
C SER A 35 -38.86 9.92 22.44
N SER A 36 -37.82 10.75 22.47
CA SER A 36 -37.21 11.35 21.29
C SER A 36 -36.34 10.28 20.62
N LYS A 37 -36.92 9.52 19.68
CA LYS A 37 -36.19 8.58 18.80
C LYS A 37 -35.24 9.36 17.89
N LYS A 38 -34.08 9.74 18.44
CA LYS A 38 -32.92 10.19 17.66
C LYS A 38 -32.47 9.01 16.79
N ARG A 39 -32.84 9.03 15.51
CA ARG A 39 -32.23 8.16 14.49
C ARG A 39 -30.74 8.49 14.45
N LYS A 40 -29.94 7.76 15.21
CA LYS A 40 -28.48 7.78 15.09
C LYS A 40 -28.18 7.31 13.67
N SER A 41 -27.76 8.24 12.82
CA SER A 41 -27.19 7.89 11.51
C SER A 41 -26.08 6.88 11.78
N LEU A 42 -26.28 5.63 11.35
CA LEU A 42 -25.26 4.59 11.35
C LEU A 42 -24.17 5.06 10.39
N LYS A 43 -23.25 5.89 10.88
CA LYS A 43 -21.97 6.14 10.24
C LYS A 43 -21.39 4.73 10.02
N THR A 44 -21.30 4.31 8.77
CA THR A 44 -20.93 2.94 8.39
C THR A 44 -19.50 2.69 8.85
N ARG A 45 -19.37 2.22 10.08
CA ARG A 45 -18.09 1.86 10.68
C ARG A 45 -17.69 0.55 10.03
N ILE A 46 -16.65 0.60 9.20
CA ILE A 46 -16.05 -0.59 8.62
C ILE A 46 -15.74 -1.55 9.78
N PRO A 47 -16.28 -2.79 9.77
CA PRO A 47 -16.00 -3.77 10.80
C PRO A 47 -14.50 -3.91 10.99
N THR A 48 -14.05 -4.08 12.24
CA THR A 48 -12.62 -4.26 12.57
C THR A 48 -11.99 -5.37 11.73
N SER A 49 -12.70 -6.49 11.53
CA SER A 49 -12.28 -7.59 10.66
C SER A 49 -11.98 -7.15 9.22
N GLN A 50 -12.83 -6.29 8.65
CA GLN A 50 -12.63 -5.79 7.29
C GLN A 50 -11.47 -4.78 7.21
N ARG A 51 -11.23 -4.01 8.28
CA ARG A 51 -10.03 -3.15 8.37
C ARG A 51 -8.75 -3.97 8.46
N VAL A 52 -8.73 -4.98 9.33
CA VAL A 52 -7.59 -5.89 9.49
C VAL A 52 -7.29 -6.64 8.19
N LEU A 53 -8.33 -7.14 7.50
CA LEU A 53 -8.15 -7.82 6.22
C LEU A 53 -7.55 -6.91 5.14
N ARG A 54 -7.94 -5.63 5.10
CA ARG A 54 -7.33 -4.65 4.18
C ARG A 54 -5.87 -4.40 4.54
N SER A 55 -5.58 -4.15 5.82
CA SER A 55 -4.21 -3.92 6.28
C SER A 55 -3.29 -5.13 6.03
N HIS A 56 -3.79 -6.36 6.17
CA HIS A 56 -3.03 -7.56 5.84
C HIS A 56 -2.66 -7.61 4.36
N LYS A 57 -3.61 -7.30 3.46
CA LYS A 57 -3.33 -7.26 2.02
C LYS A 57 -2.35 -6.14 1.64
N GLU A 58 -2.50 -4.97 2.25
CA GLU A 58 -1.56 -3.87 2.05
C GLU A 58 -0.14 -4.24 2.50
N LEU A 59 -0.02 -4.97 3.63
CA LEU A 59 1.25 -5.47 4.13
C LEU A 59 1.87 -6.52 3.19
N GLU A 60 1.08 -7.49 2.73
CA GLU A 60 1.52 -8.53 1.78
C GLU A 60 2.02 -7.92 0.45
N LEU A 61 1.33 -6.88 -0.05
CA LEU A 61 1.78 -6.12 -1.21
C LEU A 61 3.08 -5.36 -0.92
N ALA A 62 3.20 -4.71 0.23
CA ALA A 62 4.41 -3.98 0.60
C ALA A 62 5.62 -4.90 0.75
N GLU A 63 5.43 -6.08 1.33
CA GLU A 63 6.46 -7.12 1.45
C GLU A 63 6.91 -7.60 0.05
N SER A 64 5.96 -7.86 -0.84
CA SER A 64 6.24 -8.25 -2.23
C SER A 64 7.01 -7.16 -2.98
N LEU A 65 6.63 -5.89 -2.83
CA LEU A 65 7.32 -4.76 -3.46
C LEU A 65 8.74 -4.56 -2.93
N LEU A 66 8.94 -4.77 -1.62
CA LEU A 66 10.26 -4.71 -1.02
C LEU A 66 11.14 -5.84 -1.56
N HIS A 67 10.61 -7.06 -1.63
CA HIS A 67 11.33 -8.20 -2.19
C HIS A 67 11.74 -7.95 -3.65
N ILE A 68 10.80 -7.49 -4.49
CA ILE A 68 11.09 -7.11 -5.88
C ILE A 68 12.16 -6.02 -5.92
N SER A 69 12.07 -4.99 -5.09
CA SER A 69 13.05 -3.89 -5.06
C SER A 69 14.45 -4.37 -4.64
N MET A 70 14.53 -5.39 -3.80
CA MET A 70 15.80 -6.04 -3.43
C MET A 70 16.35 -6.94 -4.54
N LEU A 71 15.48 -7.55 -5.35
CA LEU A 71 15.87 -8.36 -6.51
C LEU A 71 16.28 -7.50 -7.72
N VAL A 72 15.71 -6.30 -7.86
CA VAL A 72 16.12 -5.34 -8.90
C VAL A 72 17.45 -4.72 -8.49
N GLU A 73 18.54 -5.33 -8.93
CA GLU A 73 19.87 -4.75 -8.80
C GLU A 73 19.92 -3.43 -9.58
N LYS A 74 20.06 -2.32 -8.85
CA LYS A 74 20.42 -1.06 -9.48
C LYS A 74 21.88 -1.15 -9.91
N PRO A 75 22.24 -0.66 -11.12
CA PRO A 75 23.63 -0.58 -11.52
C PRO A 75 24.39 0.23 -10.46
N LYS A 76 25.60 -0.22 -10.13
CA LYS A 76 26.43 0.47 -9.16
C LYS A 76 26.79 1.85 -9.70
N GLU A 77 26.94 2.81 -8.81
CA GLU A 77 27.31 4.18 -9.18
C GLU A 77 28.64 4.20 -9.95
N GLU A 78 29.56 3.32 -9.55
CA GLU A 78 30.86 3.14 -10.19
C GLU A 78 30.73 2.65 -11.64
N ASP A 79 29.83 1.71 -11.93
CA ASP A 79 29.61 1.18 -13.28
C ASP A 79 29.04 2.28 -14.21
N LEU A 80 28.19 3.14 -13.65
CA LEU A 80 27.61 4.29 -14.36
C LEU A 80 28.68 5.36 -14.63
N LEU A 81 29.52 5.69 -13.64
CA LEU A 81 30.62 6.64 -13.79
C LEU A 81 31.61 6.16 -14.87
N GLU A 82 32.02 4.89 -14.83
CA GLU A 82 32.93 4.34 -15.84
C GLU A 82 32.30 4.35 -17.25
N LYS A 83 30.97 4.16 -17.34
CA LYS A 83 30.24 4.27 -18.60
C LYS A 83 30.20 5.71 -19.11
N VAL A 84 30.02 6.69 -18.23
CA VAL A 84 30.08 8.12 -18.59
C VAL A 84 31.47 8.46 -19.12
N ASP A 85 32.55 8.09 -18.42
CA ASP A 85 33.93 8.36 -18.85
C ASP A 85 34.24 7.75 -20.22
N ARG A 86 33.77 6.53 -20.48
CA ARG A 86 33.91 5.87 -21.80
C ARG A 86 33.20 6.65 -22.90
N LEU A 87 31.94 7.04 -22.66
CA LEU A 87 31.15 7.80 -23.62
C LEU A 87 31.75 9.20 -23.88
N GLU A 88 32.31 9.85 -22.85
CA GLU A 88 32.98 11.13 -23.02
C GLU A 88 34.22 11.02 -23.92
N LYS A 89 35.02 9.97 -23.77
CA LYS A 89 36.16 9.69 -24.65
C LYS A 89 35.71 9.45 -26.10
N GLU A 90 34.70 8.60 -26.29
CA GLU A 90 34.16 8.32 -27.63
C GLU A 90 33.62 9.58 -28.31
N ILE A 91 32.92 10.45 -27.57
CA ILE A 91 32.45 11.74 -28.08
C ILE A 91 33.62 12.63 -28.50
N GLN A 92 34.71 12.67 -27.72
CA GLN A 92 35.89 13.47 -28.07
C GLN A 92 36.57 12.94 -29.33
N GLU A 93 36.72 11.63 -29.46
CA GLU A 93 37.29 10.99 -30.65
C GLU A 93 36.46 11.27 -31.90
N LEU A 94 35.14 11.09 -31.81
CA LEU A 94 34.22 11.37 -32.93
C LEU A 94 34.24 12.85 -33.34
N LYS A 95 34.30 13.78 -32.38
CA LYS A 95 34.48 15.22 -32.67
C LYS A 95 35.80 15.50 -33.38
N GLY A 96 36.88 14.84 -32.97
CA GLY A 96 38.19 14.93 -33.64
C GLY A 96 38.14 14.40 -35.07
N ALA A 97 37.53 13.24 -35.27
CA ALA A 97 37.36 12.61 -36.58
C ALA A 97 36.54 13.51 -37.53
N LEU A 98 35.42 14.05 -37.06
CA LEU A 98 34.60 15.00 -37.83
C LEU A 98 35.40 16.22 -38.28
N LYS A 99 36.13 16.85 -37.36
CA LYS A 99 36.96 18.03 -37.67
C LYS A 99 38.05 17.71 -38.71
N ASN A 100 38.62 16.50 -38.66
CA ASN A 100 39.62 16.07 -39.64
C ASN A 100 38.99 15.80 -41.01
N MET A 101 37.80 15.18 -41.05
CA MET A 101 37.07 14.96 -42.30
C MET A 101 36.66 16.28 -42.98
N GLU A 102 36.21 17.28 -42.22
CA GLU A 102 35.89 18.61 -42.75
C GLU A 102 37.12 19.28 -43.38
N LYS A 103 38.27 19.23 -42.70
CA LYS A 103 39.53 19.73 -43.25
C LYS A 103 39.95 18.98 -44.52
N ALA A 104 39.82 17.65 -44.54
CA ALA A 104 40.13 16.83 -45.70
C ALA A 104 39.18 17.11 -46.89
N LYS A 105 37.91 17.40 -46.61
CA LYS A 105 36.94 17.81 -47.64
C LYS A 105 37.31 19.18 -48.23
N GLY A 106 37.63 20.16 -47.39
CA GLY A 106 38.06 21.49 -47.85
C GLY A 106 39.33 21.46 -48.71
N LYS A 107 40.33 20.66 -48.33
CA LYS A 107 41.57 20.48 -49.11
C LYS A 107 41.33 19.85 -50.48
N ARG A 108 40.42 18.87 -50.58
CA ARG A 108 40.08 18.23 -51.87
C ARG A 108 39.37 19.17 -52.83
N ILE A 109 38.48 20.03 -52.32
CA ILE A 109 37.81 21.05 -53.15
C ILE A 109 38.85 22.00 -53.76
N LEU A 110 39.79 22.49 -52.96
CA LEU A 110 40.88 23.37 -53.42
C LEU A 110 41.86 22.71 -54.40
N GLN A 111 42.01 21.38 -54.37
CA GLN A 111 42.85 20.65 -55.33
C GLN A 111 42.11 20.32 -56.63
N GLY A 112 40.81 20.00 -56.57
CA GLY A 112 39.99 19.77 -57.77
C GLY A 112 39.81 21.02 -58.63
N GLU A 113 39.76 22.21 -58.02
CA GLU A 113 39.68 23.49 -58.75
C GLU A 113 40.99 23.88 -59.48
N LYS A 114 42.12 23.23 -59.17
CA LYS A 114 43.42 23.53 -59.81
C LYS A 114 43.77 22.66 -61.01
N GLU A 115 43.03 21.57 -61.26
CA GLU A 115 43.29 20.68 -62.41
C GLU A 115 42.33 20.94 -63.60
N GLU A 116 41.32 21.80 -63.46
CA GLU A 116 40.38 22.16 -64.55
C GLU A 116 40.62 23.56 -65.19
N GLY A 117 41.70 24.27 -64.84
CA GLY A 117 42.05 25.58 -65.44
C GLY A 117 43.31 25.54 -66.27
#